data_AF-A0A2E8M8M5-F1
#
_entry.id   AF-A0A2E8M8M5-F1
#
_cell.length_a   1.000
_cell.length_b   1.000
_cell.length_c   1.000
_cell.angle_alpha   90.00
_cell.angle_beta   90.00
_cell.angle_gamma   90.00
#
_symmetry.space_group_name_H-M   'P 1'
#
loop_
_entity.id
_entity.type
_entity.pdbx_description
1 polymer ?
#
loop_
_entity_poly.entity_id
_entity_poly.type
_entity_poly.pdbx_seq_one_letter_code
_entity_poly.pdbx_strand_id
1 'polypeptide(L)'
;MKVLSLILLSTLALKADPRISSWFTADSGSYARIFETTVDETAGNAVTTWDRGQGVQAQSTYAGIHEISSSANWVYLRSTGLASHTMGPWYLNEAKTNLFPNYPANTGVIYRIPRTPNVPANKSGTTLGAAGFYVNGVAMFDNRDAFSYSNSNGTDSSPRNGINGDDVWNRDAYVNESV
;
A
#
# COMPACT_ATOMS: atom_id res chain seq x y z
N MET A 1 -11.99 -32.57 -60.35
CA MET A 1 -11.22 -31.43 -59.78
C MET A 1 -11.33 -31.49 -58.27
N LYS A 2 -10.22 -31.67 -57.53
CA LYS A 2 -10.20 -31.61 -56.07
C LYS A 2 -9.98 -30.16 -55.65
N VAL A 3 -10.94 -29.56 -54.95
CA VAL A 3 -10.82 -28.22 -54.38
C VAL A 3 -10.09 -28.35 -53.05
N LEU A 4 -8.93 -27.69 -52.93
CA LEU A 4 -8.14 -27.63 -51.70
C LEU A 4 -8.61 -26.39 -50.92
N SER A 5 -9.32 -26.58 -49.82
CA SER A 5 -9.70 -25.48 -48.93
C SER A 5 -8.52 -25.11 -48.03
N LEU A 6 -8.01 -23.89 -48.18
CA LEU A 6 -6.95 -23.33 -47.35
C LEU A 6 -7.57 -22.68 -46.10
N ILE A 7 -7.31 -23.23 -44.91
CA ILE A 7 -7.72 -22.64 -43.64
C ILE A 7 -6.67 -21.59 -43.26
N LEU A 8 -7.07 -20.32 -43.27
CA LEU A 8 -6.24 -19.21 -42.78
C LEU A 8 -6.32 -19.20 -41.24
N LEU A 9 -5.28 -19.66 -40.55
CA LEU A 9 -5.13 -19.42 -39.11
C LEU A 9 -4.69 -17.96 -38.90
N SER A 10 -5.60 -17.09 -38.48
CA SER A 10 -5.26 -15.77 -37.99
C SER A 10 -4.59 -15.89 -36.63
N THR A 11 -3.30 -15.57 -36.55
CA THR A 11 -2.59 -15.43 -35.28
C THR A 11 -3.03 -14.13 -34.60
N LEU A 12 -3.89 -14.24 -33.59
CA LEU A 12 -4.14 -13.10 -32.69
C LEU A 12 -2.87 -12.85 -31.89
N ALA A 13 -2.18 -11.75 -32.18
CA ALA A 13 -1.08 -11.29 -31.34
C ALA A 13 -1.67 -10.86 -29.98
N LEU A 14 -1.54 -11.70 -28.96
CA LEU A 14 -1.78 -11.31 -27.58
C LEU A 14 -0.72 -10.26 -27.21
N LYS A 15 -1.13 -8.99 -27.23
CA LYS A 15 -0.26 -7.91 -26.75
C LYS A 15 -0.25 -7.97 -25.23
N ALA A 16 0.91 -8.20 -24.63
CA ALA A 16 1.07 -8.07 -23.19
C ALA A 16 0.61 -6.67 -22.76
N ASP A 17 -0.26 -6.61 -21.75
CA ASP A 17 -0.68 -5.38 -21.12
C ASP A 17 0.03 -5.24 -19.77
N PRO A 18 1.19 -4.57 -19.71
CA PRO A 18 1.96 -4.44 -18.47
C PRO A 18 1.16 -3.75 -17.37
N ARG A 19 0.12 -2.97 -17.70
CA ARG A 19 -0.73 -2.30 -16.71
C ARG A 19 -1.57 -3.28 -15.90
N ILE A 20 -1.74 -4.51 -16.38
CA ILE A 20 -2.45 -5.61 -15.72
C ILE A 20 -1.48 -6.73 -15.31
N SER A 21 -0.39 -6.95 -16.06
CA SER A 21 0.54 -8.06 -15.80
C SER A 21 1.72 -7.71 -14.90
N SER A 22 1.95 -6.44 -14.55
CA SER A 22 3.08 -6.01 -13.70
C SER A 22 2.76 -5.98 -12.19
N TRP A 23 1.58 -6.44 -11.79
CA TRP A 23 1.21 -6.53 -10.39
C TRP A 23 1.81 -7.78 -9.74
N PHE A 24 2.20 -7.66 -8.48
CA PHE A 24 2.75 -8.76 -7.70
C PHE A 24 1.60 -9.60 -7.14
N THR A 25 1.32 -10.74 -7.78
CA THR A 25 0.25 -11.66 -7.38
C THR A 25 0.75 -13.06 -7.03
N ALA A 26 2.07 -13.27 -7.02
CA ALA A 26 2.66 -14.59 -6.77
C ALA A 26 2.23 -15.17 -5.41
N ASP A 27 2.10 -14.31 -4.40
CA ASP A 27 1.75 -14.69 -3.03
C ASP A 27 0.29 -14.37 -2.65
N SER A 28 -0.56 -14.03 -3.63
CA SER A 28 -1.96 -13.69 -3.35
C SER A 28 -2.77 -14.88 -2.79
N GLY A 29 -2.27 -16.11 -2.93
CA GLY A 29 -2.83 -17.31 -2.30
C GLY A 29 -2.34 -17.59 -0.88
N SER A 30 -1.42 -16.76 -0.35
CA SER A 30 -0.89 -16.91 1.00
C SER A 30 -1.72 -16.11 2.01
N TYR A 31 -1.91 -16.65 3.21
CA TYR A 31 -2.54 -15.89 4.29
C TYR A 31 -1.66 -14.70 4.72
N ALA A 32 -2.31 -13.56 4.99
CA ALA A 32 -1.69 -12.44 5.66
C ALA A 32 -1.24 -12.88 7.07
N ARG A 33 -0.07 -12.39 7.48
CA ARG A 33 0.56 -12.77 8.74
C ARG A 33 1.16 -11.57 9.44
N ILE A 34 1.18 -11.62 10.77
CA ILE A 34 1.96 -10.69 11.59
C ILE A 34 2.86 -11.43 12.58
N PHE A 35 3.94 -10.79 12.96
CA PHE A 35 4.58 -11.04 14.26
C PHE A 35 4.01 -10.05 15.26
N GLU A 36 3.53 -10.54 16.40
CA GLU A 36 2.98 -9.67 17.44
C GLU A 36 4.08 -9.01 18.28
N THR A 37 5.22 -9.70 18.42
CA THR A 37 6.38 -9.22 19.17
C THR A 37 7.70 -9.56 18.48
N THR A 38 8.80 -8.94 18.94
CA THR A 38 10.16 -9.28 18.49
C THR A 38 10.56 -10.72 18.88
N VAL A 39 9.98 -11.25 19.97
CA VAL A 39 10.19 -12.65 20.37
C VAL A 39 9.55 -13.59 19.36
N ASP A 40 8.34 -13.27 18.90
CA ASP A 40 7.65 -14.04 17.85
C ASP A 40 8.39 -13.97 16.53
N GLU A 41 8.89 -12.79 16.15
CA GLU A 41 9.71 -12.60 14.95
C GLU A 41 10.98 -13.47 15.00
N THR A 42 11.71 -13.42 16.11
CA THR A 42 12.95 -14.20 16.30
C THR A 42 12.68 -15.71 16.27
N ALA A 43 11.54 -16.15 16.80
CA ALA A 43 11.12 -17.54 16.82
C ALA A 43 10.43 -18.00 15.52
N GLY A 44 10.06 -17.09 14.62
CA GLY A 44 9.27 -17.39 13.42
C GLY A 44 7.79 -17.71 13.71
N ASN A 45 7.27 -17.28 14.87
CA ASN A 45 5.90 -17.55 15.33
C ASN A 45 4.89 -16.55 14.75
N ALA A 46 4.71 -16.56 13.43
CA ALA A 46 3.75 -15.69 12.78
C ALA A 46 2.31 -16.19 12.94
N VAL A 47 1.37 -15.28 13.21
CA VAL A 47 -0.08 -15.58 13.34
C VAL A 47 -0.85 -15.09 12.11
N THR A 48 -1.98 -15.74 11.81
CA THR A 48 -2.88 -15.34 10.70
C THR A 48 -4.19 -14.70 11.17
N THR A 49 -4.37 -14.60 12.49
CA THR A 49 -5.48 -13.95 13.17
C THR A 49 -4.92 -13.16 14.34
N TRP A 50 -5.49 -11.99 14.62
CA TRP A 50 -5.02 -11.10 15.69
C TRP A 50 -6.12 -10.12 16.10
N ASP A 51 -5.97 -9.52 17.27
CA ASP A 51 -6.88 -8.53 17.83
C ASP A 51 -6.09 -7.48 18.62
N ARG A 52 -6.02 -6.26 18.08
CA ARG A 52 -5.43 -5.12 18.79
C ARG A 52 -5.98 -3.79 18.29
N GLY A 53 -6.63 -3.06 19.18
CA GLY A 53 -7.16 -1.72 18.91
C GLY A 53 -8.19 -1.74 17.79
N GLN A 54 -8.00 -0.91 16.76
CA GLN A 54 -8.84 -0.91 15.56
C GLN A 54 -8.52 -2.06 14.58
N GLY A 55 -7.45 -2.81 14.81
CA GLY A 55 -6.99 -3.89 13.98
C GLY A 55 -7.45 -5.25 14.47
N VAL A 56 -8.61 -5.71 13.99
CA VAL A 56 -9.13 -7.05 14.34
C VAL A 56 -9.24 -7.91 13.08
N GLN A 57 -8.51 -9.03 13.06
CA GLN A 57 -8.56 -10.04 12.01
C GLN A 57 -9.00 -11.37 12.63
N ALA A 58 -10.31 -11.51 12.87
CA ALA A 58 -10.89 -12.67 13.56
C ALA A 58 -10.81 -13.99 12.76
N GLN A 59 -10.60 -13.91 11.45
CA GLN A 59 -10.43 -15.05 10.55
C GLN A 59 -9.24 -14.82 9.64
N SER A 60 -8.49 -15.87 9.30
CA SER A 60 -7.40 -15.77 8.33
C SER A 60 -7.93 -15.24 7.00
N THR A 61 -7.18 -14.34 6.37
CA THR A 61 -7.50 -13.80 5.05
C THR A 61 -6.27 -13.84 4.14
N TYR A 62 -6.49 -14.01 2.84
CA TYR A 62 -5.40 -13.94 1.87
C TYR A 62 -4.80 -12.54 1.78
N ALA A 63 -3.49 -12.48 1.63
CA ALA A 63 -2.76 -11.24 1.47
C ALA A 63 -2.84 -10.68 0.04
N GLY A 64 -2.47 -9.41 -0.11
CA GLY A 64 -2.19 -8.79 -1.39
C GLY A 64 -3.42 -8.66 -2.29
N ILE A 65 -3.19 -8.77 -3.60
CA ILE A 65 -4.17 -8.49 -4.64
C ILE A 65 -4.97 -9.75 -4.96
N HIS A 66 -6.30 -9.68 -4.89
CA HIS A 66 -7.19 -10.79 -5.22
C HIS A 66 -7.73 -10.71 -6.63
N GLU A 67 -7.79 -9.52 -7.19
CA GLU A 67 -8.37 -9.28 -8.50
C GLU A 67 -7.75 -8.08 -9.17
N ILE A 68 -7.46 -8.24 -10.46
CA ILE A 68 -7.06 -7.17 -11.35
C ILE A 68 -8.00 -7.20 -12.53
N SER A 69 -8.80 -6.16 -12.66
CA SER A 69 -9.80 -6.03 -13.71
C SER A 69 -9.51 -4.78 -14.54
N SER A 70 -10.00 -4.71 -15.78
CA SER A 70 -9.75 -3.53 -16.62
C SER A 70 -10.93 -3.18 -17.51
N SER A 71 -10.94 -1.92 -17.95
CA SER A 71 -11.82 -1.38 -18.98
C SER A 71 -10.98 -0.60 -19.98
N ALA A 72 -11.61 -0.02 -21.00
CA ALA A 72 -10.92 0.81 -21.99
C ALA A 72 -10.06 1.93 -21.36
N ASN A 73 -10.51 2.50 -20.22
CA ASN A 73 -9.89 3.69 -19.62
C ASN A 73 -9.27 3.45 -18.24
N TRP A 74 -9.55 2.31 -17.59
CA TRP A 74 -9.18 2.07 -16.19
C TRP A 74 -8.60 0.68 -15.96
N VAL A 75 -7.68 0.59 -15.01
CA VAL A 75 -7.30 -0.65 -14.31
C VAL A 75 -7.89 -0.58 -12.91
N TYR A 76 -8.48 -1.68 -12.44
CA TYR A 76 -9.06 -1.83 -11.12
C TYR A 76 -8.28 -2.89 -10.35
N LEU A 77 -8.07 -2.64 -9.07
CA LEU A 77 -7.40 -3.52 -8.14
C LEU A 77 -8.32 -3.78 -6.97
N ARG A 78 -8.43 -5.04 -6.57
CA ARG A 78 -9.06 -5.44 -5.31
C ARG A 78 -8.01 -6.11 -4.43
N SER A 79 -7.82 -5.60 -3.22
CA SER A 79 -6.85 -6.10 -2.26
C SER A 79 -7.39 -6.03 -0.84
N THR A 80 -6.87 -6.87 0.06
CA THR A 80 -7.15 -6.74 1.49
C THR A 80 -6.49 -5.54 2.15
N GLY A 81 -5.50 -4.93 1.48
CA GLY A 81 -4.61 -3.93 2.07
C GLY A 81 -3.56 -4.53 3.01
N LEU A 82 -3.51 -5.86 3.14
CA LEU A 82 -2.50 -6.58 3.93
C LEU A 82 -1.40 -7.11 3.02
N ALA A 83 -0.14 -6.93 3.40
CA ALA A 83 1.01 -7.39 2.64
C ALA A 83 1.18 -8.92 2.67
N SER A 84 1.85 -9.47 1.65
CA SER A 84 2.19 -10.89 1.58
C SER A 84 3.42 -11.29 2.40
N HIS A 85 4.30 -10.34 2.73
CA HIS A 85 5.35 -10.57 3.73
C HIS A 85 4.73 -10.61 5.13
N THR A 86 5.34 -11.33 6.07
CA THR A 86 4.93 -11.27 7.47
C THR A 86 5.16 -9.86 8.01
N MET A 87 4.11 -9.17 8.38
CA MET A 87 4.15 -7.77 8.81
C MET A 87 4.49 -7.65 10.30
N GLY A 88 4.88 -6.46 10.72
CA GLY A 88 5.22 -6.18 12.12
C GLY A 88 6.50 -6.89 12.57
N PRO A 89 6.79 -6.88 13.88
CA PRO A 89 6.02 -6.24 14.95
C PRO A 89 6.16 -4.70 14.91
N TRP A 90 5.24 -3.99 15.57
CA TRP A 90 5.25 -2.53 15.66
C TRP A 90 5.33 -2.04 17.11
N TYR A 91 6.21 -1.08 17.34
CA TYR A 91 6.46 -0.49 18.66
C TYR A 91 6.34 1.03 18.60
N LEU A 92 6.17 1.66 19.77
CA LEU A 92 6.14 3.11 19.97
C LEU A 92 7.49 3.67 20.45
N ASN A 93 8.50 2.82 20.60
CA ASN A 93 9.83 3.23 21.05
C ASN A 93 10.94 2.28 20.56
N GLU A 94 12.14 2.84 20.34
CA GLU A 94 13.35 2.14 19.90
C GLU A 94 13.71 0.93 20.77
N ALA A 95 13.49 1.05 22.08
CA ALA A 95 13.76 -0.04 23.03
C ALA A 95 12.80 -1.23 22.88
N LYS A 96 11.79 -1.14 22.01
CA LYS A 96 10.80 -2.18 21.72
C LYS A 96 10.10 -2.72 22.98
N THR A 97 9.74 -1.83 23.90
CA THR A 97 9.04 -2.18 25.15
C THR A 97 7.58 -1.76 25.15
N ASN A 98 7.17 -0.86 24.26
CA ASN A 98 5.81 -0.37 24.14
C ASN A 98 5.23 -0.73 22.77
N LEU A 99 4.26 -1.65 22.72
CA LEU A 99 3.64 -2.07 21.46
C LEU A 99 2.75 -0.97 20.89
N PHE A 100 2.74 -0.87 19.56
CA PHE A 100 1.81 0.02 18.87
C PHE A 100 0.35 -0.39 19.15
N PRO A 101 -0.57 0.56 19.41
CA PRO A 101 -1.89 0.24 19.95
C PRO A 101 -2.89 -0.32 18.94
N ASN A 102 -2.59 -0.31 17.63
CA ASN A 102 -3.49 -0.78 16.59
C ASN A 102 -2.75 -1.70 15.60
N TYR A 103 -3.29 -2.87 15.29
CA TYR A 103 -2.80 -3.68 14.18
C TYR A 103 -3.45 -3.29 12.85
N PRO A 104 -2.89 -3.68 11.70
CA PRO A 104 -3.62 -3.61 10.43
C PRO A 104 -4.74 -4.66 10.43
N ALA A 105 -5.80 -4.44 9.66
CA ALA A 105 -6.83 -5.44 9.39
C ALA A 105 -7.27 -5.34 7.93
N ASN A 106 -7.94 -6.37 7.43
CA ASN A 106 -8.48 -6.36 6.08
C ASN A 106 -9.45 -5.18 5.88
N THR A 107 -9.12 -4.31 4.94
CA THR A 107 -9.93 -3.13 4.59
C THR A 107 -10.71 -3.29 3.29
N GLY A 108 -10.53 -4.41 2.56
CA GLY A 108 -11.28 -4.72 1.35
C GLY A 108 -11.20 -3.64 0.27
N VAL A 109 -10.00 -3.10 0.05
CA VAL A 109 -9.79 -1.93 -0.81
C VAL A 109 -10.06 -2.26 -2.27
N ILE A 110 -10.78 -1.36 -2.94
CA ILE A 110 -10.88 -1.29 -4.38
C ILE A 110 -10.31 0.06 -4.85
N TYR A 111 -9.30 0.02 -5.71
CA TYR A 111 -8.67 1.21 -6.27
C TYR A 111 -8.67 1.16 -7.80
N ARG A 112 -8.70 2.33 -8.45
CA ARG A 112 -8.62 2.42 -9.91
C ARG A 112 -7.54 3.38 -10.36
N ILE A 113 -6.86 3.00 -11.43
CA ILE A 113 -5.78 3.77 -12.05
C ILE A 113 -6.16 4.06 -13.51
N PRO A 114 -6.08 5.31 -13.97
CA PRO A 114 -6.36 5.63 -15.37
C PRO A 114 -5.28 5.01 -16.26
N ARG A 115 -5.69 4.40 -17.37
CA ARG A 115 -4.78 3.82 -18.35
C ARG A 115 -3.97 4.88 -19.11
N THR A 116 -4.46 6.11 -19.12
CA THR A 116 -3.80 7.26 -19.73
C THR A 116 -3.81 8.41 -18.71
N PRO A 117 -2.87 8.43 -17.76
CA PRO A 117 -2.80 9.50 -16.77
C PRO A 117 -2.46 10.82 -17.45
N ASN A 118 -3.17 11.89 -17.07
CA ASN A 118 -2.81 13.25 -17.44
C ASN A 118 -1.96 13.85 -16.32
N VAL A 119 -0.76 14.31 -16.66
CA VAL A 119 0.08 15.05 -15.70
C VAL A 119 -0.41 16.50 -15.70
N PRO A 120 -0.87 17.03 -14.56
CA PRO A 120 -1.37 18.40 -14.51
C PRO A 120 -0.23 19.40 -14.71
N ALA A 121 -0.50 20.49 -15.45
CA ALA A 121 0.47 21.56 -15.68
C ALA A 121 0.86 22.28 -14.38
N ASN A 122 -0.13 22.51 -13.50
CA ASN A 122 0.08 22.98 -12.14
C ASN A 122 0.10 21.77 -11.19
N LYS A 123 1.21 21.54 -10.52
CA LYS A 123 1.35 20.45 -9.55
C LYS A 123 0.83 20.90 -8.18
N SER A 124 0.07 20.04 -7.52
CA SER A 124 -0.27 20.17 -6.11
C SER A 124 0.39 19.06 -5.31
N GLY A 125 0.57 19.26 -4.01
CA GLY A 125 0.92 18.17 -3.11
C GLY A 125 -0.14 17.07 -3.15
N THR A 126 0.28 15.85 -2.80
CA THR A 126 -0.65 14.76 -2.48
C THR A 126 -1.50 15.14 -1.26
N THR A 127 -2.60 14.43 -1.02
CA THR A 127 -3.35 14.55 0.23
C THR A 127 -2.69 13.66 1.29
N LEU A 128 -2.83 14.03 2.57
CA LEU A 128 -2.51 13.12 3.67
C LEU A 128 -3.30 11.80 3.53
N GLY A 129 -2.75 10.71 4.09
CA GLY A 129 -3.31 9.37 3.95
C GLY A 129 -2.78 8.64 2.71
N ALA A 130 -3.59 7.75 2.13
CA ALA A 130 -3.17 6.96 0.98
C ALA A 130 -2.98 7.84 -0.29
N ALA A 131 -1.75 7.94 -0.76
CA ALA A 131 -1.36 8.66 -1.97
C ALA A 131 -1.19 7.75 -3.19
N GLY A 132 -1.16 6.43 -2.99
CA GLY A 132 -1.05 5.44 -4.06
C GLY A 132 -1.12 4.01 -3.52
N PHE A 133 -0.71 3.05 -4.35
CA PHE A 133 -0.63 1.63 -3.99
C PHE A 133 0.66 1.03 -4.51
N TYR A 134 1.31 0.22 -3.67
CA TYR A 134 2.42 -0.63 -4.09
C TYR A 134 1.90 -1.75 -4.99
N VAL A 135 2.81 -2.34 -5.78
CA VAL A 135 2.48 -3.42 -6.73
C VAL A 135 1.91 -4.68 -6.10
N ASN A 136 2.00 -4.82 -4.77
CA ASN A 136 1.40 -5.91 -4.00
C ASN A 136 0.00 -5.58 -3.42
N GLY A 137 -0.56 -4.40 -3.74
CA GLY A 137 -1.90 -4.00 -3.32
C GLY A 137 -1.99 -3.28 -1.96
N VAL A 138 -0.87 -3.02 -1.29
CA VAL A 138 -0.84 -2.24 -0.05
C VAL A 138 -0.84 -0.74 -0.37
N ALA A 139 -1.61 0.04 0.38
CA ALA A 139 -1.63 1.49 0.23
C ALA A 139 -0.26 2.10 0.54
N MET A 140 0.19 3.00 -0.34
CA MET A 140 1.33 3.86 -0.11
C MET A 140 0.81 5.15 0.51
N PHE A 141 1.18 5.41 1.75
CA PHE A 141 0.79 6.62 2.46
C PHE A 141 1.68 7.80 2.04
N ASP A 142 1.13 9.00 2.18
CA ASP A 142 1.85 10.25 2.04
C ASP A 142 3.08 10.25 2.96
N ASN A 143 4.22 10.68 2.43
CA ASN A 143 5.50 10.61 3.14
C ASN A 143 5.71 11.79 4.09
N ARG A 144 4.70 12.65 4.31
CA ARG A 144 4.75 13.80 5.22
C ARG A 144 3.97 13.53 6.50
N ASP A 145 4.41 14.14 7.59
CA ASP A 145 3.78 14.04 8.93
C ASP A 145 2.72 15.14 9.18
N ALA A 146 2.27 15.83 8.13
CA ALA A 146 1.40 17.01 8.17
C ALA A 146 2.03 18.28 8.77
N PHE A 147 3.33 18.31 9.01
CA PHE A 147 4.03 19.50 9.50
C PHE A 147 5.08 20.00 8.50
N SER A 148 5.41 21.29 8.62
CA SER A 148 6.41 21.95 7.79
C SER A 148 7.19 23.00 8.58
N TYR A 149 8.30 23.47 8.01
CA TYR A 149 9.06 24.58 8.54
C TYR A 149 8.25 25.89 8.53
N SER A 150 8.42 26.73 9.56
CA SER A 150 7.87 28.08 9.63
C SER A 150 9.01 29.11 9.65
N ASN A 151 9.11 29.93 8.60
CA ASN A 151 10.14 30.96 8.48
C ASN A 151 10.02 32.05 9.56
N SER A 152 8.80 32.48 9.90
CA SER A 152 8.59 33.55 10.89
C SER A 152 9.03 33.18 12.30
N ASN A 153 8.93 31.89 12.65
CA ASN A 153 9.34 31.37 13.96
C ASN A 153 10.74 30.73 13.93
N GLY A 154 11.36 30.58 12.76
CA GLY A 154 12.69 30.00 12.60
C GLY A 154 12.79 28.52 13.01
N THR A 155 11.69 27.77 12.99
CA THR A 155 11.62 26.39 13.50
C THR A 155 10.56 25.56 12.80
N ASP A 156 10.63 24.24 12.95
CA ASP A 156 9.63 23.30 12.47
C ASP A 156 8.34 23.38 13.28
N SER A 157 7.19 23.34 12.60
CA SER A 157 5.92 23.05 13.27
C SER A 157 5.91 21.62 13.81
N SER A 158 5.25 21.42 14.94
CA SER A 158 5.10 20.09 15.54
C SER A 158 3.82 20.01 16.38
N PRO A 159 3.36 18.80 16.73
CA PRO A 159 2.24 18.62 17.65
C PRO A 159 2.45 19.26 19.03
N ARG A 160 3.71 19.57 19.39
CA ARG A 160 4.09 20.03 20.74
C ARG A 160 4.23 21.54 20.88
N ASN A 161 4.57 22.25 19.80
CA ASN A 161 4.85 23.68 19.85
C ASN A 161 3.67 24.56 19.41
N GLY A 162 2.61 23.99 18.82
CA GLY A 162 1.41 24.73 18.43
C GLY A 162 1.62 25.77 17.33
N ILE A 163 2.74 25.68 16.60
CA ILE A 163 3.07 26.57 15.48
C ILE A 163 2.51 25.94 14.21
N ASN A 164 1.97 26.77 13.31
CA ASN A 164 1.65 26.35 11.95
C ASN A 164 2.86 26.60 11.05
N GLY A 165 3.21 25.62 10.22
CA GLY A 165 4.26 25.76 9.22
C GLY A 165 3.77 26.50 7.97
N ASP A 166 4.71 26.83 7.07
CA ASP A 166 4.43 27.56 5.83
C ASP A 166 3.98 26.66 4.65
N ASP A 167 3.89 25.34 4.86
CA ASP A 167 3.60 24.30 3.85
C ASP A 167 4.55 24.24 2.64
N VAL A 168 5.72 24.89 2.72
CA VAL A 168 6.76 24.88 1.67
C VAL A 168 7.76 23.74 1.89
N TRP A 169 8.46 23.74 3.03
CA TRP A 169 9.43 22.70 3.40
C TRP A 169 8.76 21.73 4.36
N ASN A 170 8.17 20.68 3.80
CA ASN A 170 7.39 19.69 4.54
C ASN A 170 8.35 18.67 5.20
N ARG A 171 8.02 18.25 6.42
CA ARG A 171 8.80 17.27 7.17
C ARG A 171 8.54 15.86 6.65
N ASP A 172 9.57 15.01 6.71
CA ASP A 172 9.48 13.60 6.33
C ASP A 172 8.92 12.77 7.48
N ALA A 173 7.81 12.06 7.26
CA ALA A 173 7.16 11.24 8.28
C ALA A 173 8.06 10.12 8.78
N TYR A 174 8.85 9.49 7.91
CA TYR A 174 9.74 8.41 8.33
C TYR A 174 10.74 8.89 9.37
N VAL A 175 11.35 10.07 9.18
CA VAL A 175 12.34 10.62 10.13
C VAL A 175 11.68 11.12 11.41
N ASN A 176 10.47 11.66 11.32
CA ASN A 176 9.83 12.39 12.42
C ASN A 176 8.87 11.53 13.26
N GLU A 177 8.37 10.44 12.70
CA GLU A 177 7.46 9.48 13.35
C GLU A 177 8.14 8.14 13.63
N SER A 178 9.40 7.94 13.21
CA SER A 178 10.18 6.77 13.60
C SER A 178 10.34 6.69 15.10
N VAL A 179 10.38 5.46 15.59
CA VAL A 179 10.48 5.11 17.00
C VAL A 179 11.85 4.64 17.40
#